data_AF-A0A660XSL9-F1
#
_entry.id   AF-A0A660XSL9-F1
#
_cell.length_a   1.000
_cell.length_b   1.000
_cell.length_c   1.000
_cell.angle_alpha   90.00
_cell.angle_beta   90.00
_cell.angle_gamma   90.00
#
_symmetry.space_group_name_H-M   'P 1'
#
loop_
_entity.id
_entity.type
_entity.pdbx_description
1 polymer ?
#
loop_
_entity_poly.entity_id
_entity_poly.type
_entity_poly.pdbx_seq_one_letter_code
_entity_poly.pdbx_strand_id
1 'polypeptide(L)'
;MNINTHNVEELEAQLKAYRDERERIKQLMGQIGGSSDIKRDKIVNWVFIVMIILLLSFDIARHFLHWENIPLPPLFSIEIGILLVSIKIIWMISRQSKVDHFQFWILNSIEFRINNLSRQLNEMQEFIENIGIDKKKEK
;
A
#
# COMPACT_ATOMS: atom_id res chain seq x y z
N MET A 1 -20.60 47.65 -10.86
CA MET A 1 -19.24 47.08 -10.65
C MET A 1 -19.31 46.07 -9.51
N ASN A 2 -19.80 44.83 -9.73
CA ASN A 2 -19.84 43.80 -8.66
C ASN A 2 -20.09 42.33 -9.13
N ILE A 3 -19.96 41.99 -10.41
CA ILE A 3 -20.30 40.63 -10.92
C ILE A 3 -19.04 39.73 -10.98
N ASN A 4 -17.86 40.31 -11.16
CA ASN A 4 -16.59 39.56 -11.23
C ASN A 4 -16.08 39.11 -9.85
N THR A 5 -16.32 39.88 -8.79
CA THR A 5 -15.86 39.58 -7.42
C THR A 5 -16.58 38.36 -6.84
N HIS A 6 -17.90 38.26 -7.02
CA HIS A 6 -18.70 37.12 -6.55
C HIS A 6 -18.29 35.80 -7.21
N ASN A 7 -18.00 35.82 -8.52
CA ASN A 7 -17.54 34.63 -9.25
C ASN A 7 -16.15 34.19 -8.83
N VAL A 8 -15.26 35.13 -8.51
CA VAL A 8 -13.89 34.82 -8.06
C VAL A 8 -13.91 34.25 -6.65
N GLU A 9 -14.71 34.79 -5.73
CA GLU A 9 -14.92 34.22 -4.40
C GLU A 9 -15.56 32.83 -4.45
N GLU A 10 -16.55 32.61 -5.31
CA GLU A 10 -17.13 31.28 -5.52
C GLU A 10 -16.12 30.29 -6.12
N LEU A 11 -15.29 30.72 -7.08
CA LEU A 11 -14.24 29.89 -7.64
C LEU A 11 -13.19 29.53 -6.59
N GLU A 12 -12.75 30.48 -5.78
CA GLU A 12 -11.78 30.22 -4.70
C GLU A 12 -12.35 29.26 -3.65
N ALA A 13 -13.62 29.43 -3.28
CA ALA A 13 -14.31 28.53 -2.37
C ALA A 13 -14.42 27.10 -2.93
N GLN A 14 -14.77 26.96 -4.21
CA GLN A 14 -14.80 25.68 -4.90
C GLN A 14 -13.40 25.06 -4.98
N LEU A 15 -12.38 25.84 -5.33
CA LEU A 15 -11.00 25.38 -5.41
C LEU A 15 -10.49 24.88 -4.06
N LYS A 16 -10.85 25.57 -2.98
CA LYS A 16 -10.52 25.16 -1.61
C LYS A 16 -11.20 23.85 -1.23
N ALA A 17 -12.49 23.71 -1.54
CA ALA A 17 -13.22 22.46 -1.33
C ALA A 17 -12.60 21.28 -2.12
N TYR A 18 -12.17 21.50 -3.37
CA TYR A 18 -11.45 20.49 -4.15
C TYR A 18 -10.10 20.10 -3.54
N ARG A 19 -9.35 21.07 -3.00
CA ARG A 19 -8.07 20.79 -2.34
C ARG A 19 -8.25 19.98 -1.06
N ASP A 20 -9.26 20.32 -0.26
CA ASP A 20 -9.55 19.60 0.99
C ASP A 20 -10.03 18.16 0.71
N GLU A 21 -10.89 17.97 -0.30
CA GLU A 21 -11.33 16.65 -0.71
C GLU A 21 -10.16 15.82 -1.26
N ARG A 22 -9.25 16.43 -2.01
CA ARG A 22 -8.02 15.78 -2.48
C ARG A 22 -7.12 15.35 -1.31
N GLU A 23 -6.92 16.20 -0.31
CA GLU A 23 -6.08 15.87 0.84
C GLU A 23 -6.73 14.76 1.68
N ARG A 24 -8.06 14.75 1.79
CA ARG A 24 -8.82 13.67 2.42
C ARG A 24 -8.69 12.34 1.68
N ILE A 25 -8.82 12.35 0.35
CA ILE A 25 -8.60 11.17 -0.48
C ILE A 25 -7.18 10.65 -0.28
N LYS A 26 -6.17 11.52 -0.29
CA LYS A 26 -4.77 11.15 -0.03
C LYS A 26 -4.56 10.55 1.37
N GLN A 27 -5.23 11.07 2.40
CA GLN A 27 -5.18 10.49 3.75
C GLN A 27 -5.84 9.10 3.81
N LEU A 28 -7.01 8.94 3.20
CA LEU A 28 -7.69 7.64 3.09
C LEU A 28 -6.79 6.64 2.32
N MET A 29 -6.17 7.10 1.25
CA MET A 29 -5.20 6.34 0.44
C MET A 29 -3.97 5.91 1.28
N GLY A 30 -3.44 6.81 2.11
CA GLY A 30 -2.32 6.52 3.02
C GLY A 30 -2.68 5.66 4.24
N GLN A 31 -3.94 5.65 4.66
CA GLN A 31 -4.45 4.74 5.69
C GLN A 31 -4.62 3.32 5.14
N ILE A 32 -5.07 3.18 3.90
CA ILE A 32 -5.17 1.87 3.23
C ILE A 32 -3.77 1.35 2.84
N GLY A 33 -2.84 2.25 2.47
CA GLY A 33 -1.45 1.94 2.13
C GLY A 33 -0.48 1.69 3.31
N GLY A 34 -0.95 1.72 4.56
CA GLY A 34 -0.16 1.17 5.68
C GLY A 34 0.72 2.13 6.49
N SER A 35 0.45 3.44 6.51
CA SER A 35 1.25 4.37 7.35
C SER A 35 1.23 4.05 8.85
N SER A 36 0.14 3.47 9.36
CA SER A 36 0.00 2.98 10.74
C SER A 36 0.63 1.59 10.96
N ASP A 37 0.76 0.80 9.89
CA ASP A 37 1.29 -0.56 9.98
C ASP A 37 2.82 -0.57 10.07
N ILE A 38 3.53 0.37 9.44
CA ILE A 38 5.01 0.42 9.46
C ILE A 38 5.59 0.45 10.89
N LYS A 39 4.98 1.21 11.81
CA LYS A 39 5.44 1.30 13.21
C LYS A 39 5.19 -0.01 13.96
N ARG A 40 4.01 -0.61 13.77
CA ARG A 40 3.66 -1.90 14.38
C ARG A 40 4.52 -3.04 13.83
N ASP A 41 4.85 -3.01 12.54
CA ASP A 41 5.75 -3.98 11.91
C ASP A 41 7.16 -3.91 12.48
N LYS A 42 7.70 -2.69 12.68
CA LYS A 42 9.01 -2.53 13.33
C LYS A 42 9.01 -3.10 14.75
N ILE A 43 7.97 -2.84 15.53
CA ILE A 43 7.86 -3.36 16.91
C ILE A 43 7.79 -4.89 16.89
N VAL A 44 6.91 -5.48 16.08
CA VAL A 44 6.76 -6.94 16.02
C VAL A 44 8.04 -7.59 15.49
N ASN A 45 8.73 -6.99 14.53
CA ASN A 45 10.03 -7.48 14.07
C ASN A 45 11.07 -7.48 15.20
N TRP A 46 11.12 -6.38 15.97
CA TRP A 46 12.06 -6.25 17.07
C TRP A 46 11.79 -7.27 18.18
N VAL A 47 10.52 -7.49 18.54
CA VAL A 47 10.11 -8.53 19.51
C VAL A 47 10.54 -9.92 19.06
N PHE A 48 10.38 -10.25 17.77
CA PHE A 48 10.81 -11.54 17.23
C PHE A 48 12.33 -11.73 17.31
N ILE A 49 13.11 -10.69 16.99
CA ILE A 49 14.58 -10.72 17.10
C ILE A 49 14.99 -10.97 18.55
N VAL A 50 14.39 -10.25 19.51
CA VAL A 50 14.67 -10.44 20.94
C VAL A 50 14.33 -11.85 21.41
N MET A 51 13.18 -12.40 21.00
CA MET A 51 12.83 -13.79 21.35
C MET A 51 13.84 -14.81 20.80
N ILE A 52 14.28 -14.66 19.56
CA ILE A 52 15.29 -15.55 18.97
C ILE A 52 16.62 -15.44 19.71
N ILE A 53 17.08 -14.23 20.01
CA ILE A 53 18.32 -14.00 20.76
C ILE A 53 18.23 -14.60 22.17
N LEU A 54 17.10 -14.47 22.84
CA LEU A 54 16.87 -15.08 24.16
C LEU A 54 16.94 -16.60 24.07
N LEU A 55 16.21 -17.22 23.13
CA LEU A 55 16.26 -18.66 22.89
C LEU A 55 17.69 -19.17 22.67
N LEU A 56 18.44 -18.47 21.82
CA LEU A 56 19.81 -18.83 21.47
C LEU A 56 20.76 -18.62 22.67
N SER A 57 20.58 -17.56 23.44
CA SER A 57 21.33 -17.30 24.67
C SER A 57 21.05 -18.35 25.75
N PHE A 58 19.79 -18.80 25.88
CA PHE A 58 19.41 -19.89 26.80
C PHE A 58 20.03 -21.22 26.38
N ASP A 59 20.09 -21.50 25.08
CA ASP A 59 20.70 -22.70 24.53
C ASP A 59 22.22 -22.72 24.79
N ILE A 60 22.90 -21.60 24.49
CA ILE A 60 24.34 -21.41 24.78
C ILE A 60 24.60 -21.51 26.28
N ALA A 61 23.80 -20.84 27.12
CA ALA A 61 23.96 -20.87 28.57
C ALA A 61 23.76 -22.29 29.13
N ARG A 62 22.79 -23.06 28.63
CA ARG A 62 22.62 -24.46 29.02
C ARG A 62 23.86 -25.28 28.66
N HIS A 63 24.40 -25.09 27.46
CA HIS A 63 25.54 -25.87 26.97
C HIS A 63 26.87 -25.50 27.63
N PHE A 64 27.16 -24.20 27.82
CA PHE A 64 28.42 -23.71 28.40
C PHE A 64 28.42 -23.69 29.94
N LEU A 65 27.30 -23.35 30.59
CA LEU A 65 27.24 -23.19 32.04
C LEU A 65 26.90 -24.50 32.79
N HIS A 66 26.70 -25.62 32.08
CA HIS A 66 26.25 -26.91 32.64
C HIS A 66 25.11 -26.75 33.66
N TRP A 67 24.15 -25.88 33.35
CA TRP A 67 22.97 -25.65 34.19
C TRP A 67 22.01 -26.84 34.03
N GLU A 68 22.37 -27.98 34.61
CA GLU A 68 21.70 -29.29 34.49
C GLU A 68 20.27 -29.33 35.07
N ASN A 69 19.83 -28.28 35.75
CA ASN A 69 18.53 -28.24 36.43
C ASN A 69 17.32 -27.98 35.51
N ILE A 70 17.45 -28.07 34.18
CA ILE A 70 16.34 -27.86 33.24
C ILE A 70 16.03 -29.19 32.53
N PRO A 71 14.89 -29.85 32.83
CA PRO A 71 14.53 -31.17 32.30
C PRO A 71 14.02 -31.13 30.84
N LEU A 72 14.51 -30.21 30.01
CA LEU A 72 14.08 -30.08 28.62
C LEU A 72 15.11 -30.72 27.68
N PRO A 73 14.68 -31.59 26.73
CA PRO A 73 15.57 -32.21 25.75
C PRO A 73 16.38 -31.16 24.97
N PRO A 74 17.64 -31.46 24.58
CA PRO A 74 18.50 -30.51 23.84
C PRO A 74 17.87 -30.01 22.52
N LEU A 75 17.14 -30.89 21.81
CA LEU A 75 16.54 -30.57 20.52
C LEU A 75 15.29 -29.69 20.62
N PHE A 76 14.68 -29.60 21.80
CA PHE A 76 13.41 -28.90 22.01
C PHE A 76 13.55 -27.38 21.77
N SER A 77 14.72 -26.80 22.04
CA SER A 77 15.02 -25.39 21.76
C SER A 77 14.97 -25.08 20.25
N ILE A 78 15.55 -25.98 19.45
CA ILE A 78 15.62 -25.85 17.99
C ILE A 78 14.21 -26.00 17.38
N GLU A 79 13.42 -26.95 17.86
CA GLU A 79 12.03 -27.15 17.42
C GLU A 79 11.17 -25.91 17.68
N ILE A 80 11.30 -25.30 18.87
CA ILE A 80 10.61 -24.04 19.20
C ILE A 80 11.08 -22.89 18.29
N GLY A 81 12.39 -22.81 18.02
CA GLY A 81 12.96 -21.82 17.11
C GLY A 81 12.39 -21.93 15.70
N ILE A 82 12.32 -23.14 15.16
CA ILE A 82 11.72 -23.40 13.84
C ILE A 82 10.24 -23.01 13.82
N LEU A 83 9.48 -23.41 14.84
CA LEU A 83 8.06 -23.09 14.96
C LEU A 83 7.82 -21.57 15.02
N LEU A 84 8.63 -20.83 15.78
CA LEU A 84 8.58 -19.38 15.83
C LEU A 84 8.83 -18.73 14.46
N VAL A 85 9.85 -19.19 13.73
CA VAL A 85 10.16 -18.67 12.40
C VAL A 85 9.03 -18.99 11.40
N SER A 86 8.46 -20.19 11.44
CA SER A 86 7.31 -20.54 10.59
C SER A 86 6.11 -19.65 10.84
N ILE A 87 5.76 -19.39 12.11
CA ILE A 87 4.67 -18.47 12.47
C ILE A 87 4.97 -17.05 11.97
N LYS A 88 6.22 -16.59 12.08
CA LYS A 88 6.64 -15.26 11.58
C LYS A 88 6.41 -15.12 10.08
N ILE A 89 6.75 -16.16 9.30
CA ILE A 89 6.58 -16.19 7.84
C ILE A 89 5.09 -16.11 7.49
N ILE A 90 4.25 -16.94 8.11
CA ILE A 90 2.79 -16.92 7.91
C ILE A 90 2.22 -15.53 8.24
N TRP A 91 2.67 -14.95 9.35
CA TRP A 91 2.24 -13.61 9.78
C TRP A 91 2.66 -12.53 8.77
N MET A 92 3.88 -12.61 8.22
CA MET A 92 4.37 -11.69 7.19
C MET A 92 3.53 -11.78 5.91
N ILE A 93 3.24 -13.00 5.44
CA ILE A 93 2.42 -13.24 4.23
C ILE A 93 1.00 -12.70 4.43
N SER A 94 0.38 -12.99 5.57
CA SER A 94 -0.97 -12.50 5.87
C SER A 94 -1.05 -10.97 5.89
N ARG A 95 0.01 -10.30 6.32
CA ARG A 95 0.06 -8.84 6.37
C ARG A 95 0.29 -8.19 5.01
N GLN A 96 1.06 -8.84 4.13
CA GLN A 96 1.36 -8.36 2.78
C GLN A 96 0.09 -8.24 1.89
N SER A 97 -0.89 -9.13 2.09
CA SER A 97 -2.12 -9.21 1.29
C SER A 97 -2.94 -7.91 1.20
N LYS A 98 -2.92 -7.06 2.23
CA LYS A 98 -3.67 -5.79 2.24
C LYS A 98 -3.07 -4.76 1.29
N VAL A 99 -1.74 -4.68 1.25
CA VAL A 99 -1.01 -3.74 0.38
C VAL A 99 -1.17 -4.17 -1.07
N ASP A 100 -1.09 -5.47 -1.34
CA ASP A 100 -1.22 -6.02 -2.70
C ASP A 100 -2.62 -5.75 -3.27
N HIS A 101 -3.67 -5.94 -2.46
CA HIS A 101 -5.04 -5.61 -2.87
C HIS A 101 -5.17 -4.12 -3.22
N PHE A 102 -4.60 -3.25 -2.39
CA PHE A 102 -4.63 -1.82 -2.63
C PHE A 102 -3.88 -1.40 -3.91
N GLN A 103 -2.68 -1.95 -4.12
CA GLN A 103 -1.92 -1.75 -5.36
C GLN A 103 -2.72 -2.23 -6.58
N PHE A 104 -3.40 -3.37 -6.47
CA PHE A 104 -4.28 -3.89 -7.52
C PHE A 104 -5.44 -2.93 -7.85
N TRP A 105 -6.12 -2.37 -6.84
CA TRP A 105 -7.20 -1.40 -7.06
C TRP A 105 -6.71 -0.13 -7.76
N ILE A 106 -5.55 0.40 -7.37
CA ILE A 106 -4.95 1.56 -8.06
C ILE A 106 -4.69 1.22 -9.51
N LEU A 107 -4.02 0.09 -9.78
CA LEU A 107 -3.65 -0.29 -11.14
C LEU A 107 -4.89 -0.45 -12.03
N ASN A 108 -5.93 -1.12 -11.53
CA ASN A 108 -7.20 -1.28 -12.24
C ASN A 108 -7.88 0.07 -12.53
N SER A 109 -7.83 1.01 -11.59
CA SER A 109 -8.39 2.36 -11.81
C SER A 109 -7.63 3.15 -12.87
N ILE A 110 -6.30 3.02 -12.91
CA ILE A 110 -5.44 3.67 -13.91
C ILE A 110 -5.67 3.02 -15.27
N GLU A 111 -5.72 1.70 -15.33
CA GLU A 111 -6.01 0.94 -16.55
C GLU A 111 -7.35 1.37 -17.17
N PHE A 112 -8.41 1.44 -16.35
CA PHE A 112 -9.72 1.92 -16.80
C PHE A 112 -9.66 3.36 -17.32
N ARG A 113 -8.95 4.26 -16.61
CA ARG A 113 -8.80 5.66 -17.02
C ARG A 113 -8.06 5.79 -18.35
N ILE A 114 -6.96 5.05 -18.52
CA ILE A 114 -6.17 5.03 -19.76
C ILE A 114 -7.02 4.48 -20.90
N ASN A 115 -7.78 3.42 -20.67
CA ASN A 115 -8.65 2.83 -21.70
C ASN A 115 -9.73 3.81 -22.17
N ASN A 116 -10.35 4.56 -21.25
CA ASN A 116 -11.33 5.59 -21.60
C ASN A 116 -10.68 6.74 -22.38
N LEU A 117 -9.48 7.18 -21.98
CA LEU A 117 -8.75 8.21 -22.72
C LEU A 117 -8.41 7.74 -24.14
N SER A 118 -8.01 6.48 -24.30
CA SER A 118 -7.75 5.87 -25.61
C SER A 118 -8.99 5.89 -26.51
N ARG A 119 -10.17 5.54 -25.97
CA ARG A 119 -11.45 5.63 -26.70
C ARG A 119 -11.78 7.06 -27.12
N GLN A 120 -11.66 8.03 -26.22
CA GLN A 120 -11.92 9.44 -26.52
C GLN A 120 -10.97 9.97 -27.61
N LEU A 121 -9.71 9.55 -27.60
CA LEU A 121 -8.75 9.93 -28.64
C LEU A 121 -9.12 9.34 -30.00
N ASN A 122 -9.55 8.07 -30.05
CA ASN A 122 -10.00 7.44 -31.29
C ASN A 122 -11.26 8.12 -31.86
N GLU A 123 -12.25 8.41 -31.02
CA GLU A 123 -13.46 9.14 -31.42
C GLU A 123 -13.12 10.55 -31.97
N MET A 124 -12.16 11.23 -31.33
CA MET A 124 -11.69 12.53 -31.80
C MET A 124 -10.96 12.42 -33.13
N GLN A 125 -10.18 11.35 -33.35
CA GLN A 125 -9.50 11.09 -34.61
C GLN A 125 -10.48 10.81 -35.75
N GLU A 126 -11.50 9.99 -35.52
CA GLU A 126 -12.58 9.72 -36.48
C GLU A 126 -13.36 11.00 -36.82
N PHE A 127 -13.67 11.84 -35.83
CA PHE A 127 -14.34 13.12 -36.06
C PHE A 127 -13.51 14.06 -36.94
N ILE A 128 -12.20 14.17 -36.69
CA ILE A 128 -11.29 14.99 -37.50
C ILE A 128 -11.18 14.45 -38.93
N GLU A 129 -11.10 13.13 -39.11
CA GLU A 129 -11.05 12.50 -40.42
C GLU A 129 -12.33 12.76 -41.22
N ASN A 130 -13.49 12.61 -40.59
CA ASN A 130 -14.78 12.89 -41.22
C ASN A 130 -14.92 14.37 -41.65
N ILE A 131 -14.49 15.33 -40.82
CA ILE A 131 -14.45 16.75 -41.21
C ILE A 131 -13.51 16.98 -42.40
N GLY A 132 -12.34 16.31 -42.41
CA GLY A 132 -11.38 16.39 -43.50
C GLY A 132 -11.93 15.86 -44.83
N ILE A 133 -12.73 14.78 -44.78
CA ILE A 133 -13.39 14.18 -45.94
C ILE A 133 -14.53 15.07 -46.46
N ASP A 134 -15.31 15.68 -45.57
CA ASP A 134 -16.43 16.56 -45.94
C ASP A 134 -15.94 17.80 -46.71
N LYS A 135 -14.85 18.42 -46.26
CA LYS A 135 -14.18 19.52 -46.98
C LYS A 135 -13.62 19.15 -48.35
N LYS A 136 -13.43 17.86 -48.64
CA LYS A 136 -12.91 17.38 -49.92
C LYS A 136 -14.02 17.08 -50.93
N LYS A 137 -15.28 16.96 -50.49
CA LYS A 137 -16.46 16.75 -51.34
C LYS A 137 -17.10 18.06 -51.83
N GLU A 138 -16.87 19.17 -51.14
CA GLU A 138 -17.33 20.50 -51.54
C GLU A 138 -16.42 21.22 -52.56
N LYS A 139 -15.31 20.60 -52.96
CA LYS A 139 -14.42 21.05 -54.05
C LYS A 139 -14.51 20.14 -55.25
#